data_AF-A0A0N0IUW9-F1
#
_entry.id   AF-A0A0N0IUW9-F1
#
_cell.length_a   1.000
_cell.length_b   1.000
_cell.length_c   1.000
_cell.angle_alpha   90.00
_cell.angle_beta   90.00
_cell.angle_gamma   90.00
#
_symmetry.space_group_name_H-M   'P 1'
#
loop_
_entity.id
_entity.type
_entity.pdbx_description
1 polymer ?
#
loop_
_entity_poly.entity_id
_entity_poly.type
_entity_poly.pdbx_seq_one_letter_code
_entity_poly.pdbx_strand_id
1 'polypeptide(L)'
;MKNKIFTTLLGLIIGIPTFSQTWILQNAGSGGAGQTSMHVYDVNSVWACANTATGGVFTKTSNGGTSWTPGVFNIGNNAKLYSIASISGVSATTAWVMSPNGSTGPTSTSTLGEVWKTTNGGTNWIKQFTLPSIGIAVHFFDANNGWVIGSQASTYDMYTTQNGGDSWSQVPLGNISGPMTGIFGYHQYYVVNGVMFLCFYNINNGITDYKIYKSTDKGVHWSPVSGSFQGGQFNDFLMAWSDANKGVVFLQTGQASGAQTDLKIYRTDNGGVTWSEVPFSGLSVVNRIYDIAYVPGKNTLIATSPNDLARGSWISTDNGTNWTAIDPGVSHWNVNCFGNSCYSAGWTSAAQFAAMYKMTFRELGTQEIKLNWGGIYPNPTKGELYIKTDKKIKSSTVLDGSGRIVLMADSSDKLDLSSFPKGVYVVNIEFGDGTSSSEKVIKE
;
A
#
# COMPACT_ATOMS: atom_id res chain seq x y z
N MET A 1 -64.05 -5.79 -25.30
CA MET A 1 -62.81 -6.51 -24.92
C MET A 1 -61.64 -5.62 -25.28
N LYS A 2 -61.17 -4.73 -24.38
CA LYS A 2 -60.02 -4.94 -23.48
C LYS A 2 -58.90 -5.78 -24.12
N ASN A 3 -57.82 -5.12 -24.52
CA ASN A 3 -56.45 -5.60 -24.31
C ASN A 3 -55.52 -4.40 -24.16
N LYS A 4 -55.17 -4.11 -22.91
CA LYS A 4 -54.09 -3.19 -22.52
C LYS A 4 -52.78 -3.94 -22.74
N ILE A 5 -51.92 -3.46 -23.63
CA ILE A 5 -50.53 -3.89 -23.68
C ILE A 5 -49.76 -2.96 -22.74
N PHE A 6 -49.38 -3.50 -21.58
CA PHE A 6 -48.36 -2.94 -20.71
C PHE A 6 -47.02 -3.06 -21.43
N THR A 7 -46.39 -1.94 -21.78
CA THR A 7 -44.97 -1.92 -22.13
C THR A 7 -44.22 -1.47 -20.89
N THR A 8 -43.58 -2.43 -20.22
CA THR A 8 -42.72 -2.22 -19.08
C THR A 8 -41.54 -1.34 -19.50
N LEU A 9 -41.44 -0.18 -18.85
CA LEU A 9 -40.31 0.74 -18.93
C LEU A 9 -39.11 0.03 -18.28
N LEU A 10 -38.25 -0.60 -19.08
CA LEU A 10 -36.94 -1.05 -18.60
C LEU A 10 -36.08 0.21 -18.45
N GLY A 11 -36.12 0.80 -17.25
CA GLY A 11 -35.18 1.85 -16.87
C GLY A 11 -33.77 1.30 -17.05
N LEU A 12 -33.04 1.85 -18.02
CA LEU A 12 -31.61 1.65 -18.12
C LEU A 12 -31.01 2.35 -16.90
N ILE A 13 -30.87 1.60 -15.80
CA ILE A 13 -29.95 1.95 -14.73
C ILE A 13 -28.60 1.94 -15.44
N ILE A 14 -28.10 3.12 -15.82
CA ILE A 14 -26.68 3.30 -16.04
C ILE A 14 -26.09 3.10 -14.65
N GLY A 15 -25.79 1.83 -14.34
CA GLY A 15 -24.86 1.51 -13.30
C GLY A 15 -23.60 2.22 -13.69
N ILE A 16 -23.32 3.34 -13.04
CA ILE A 16 -21.93 3.76 -12.87
C ILE A 16 -21.27 2.48 -12.37
N PRO A 17 -20.27 1.91 -13.07
CA PRO A 17 -19.49 0.87 -12.42
C PRO A 17 -18.99 1.54 -11.14
N THR A 18 -19.52 1.13 -10.00
CA THR A 18 -18.79 1.27 -8.76
C THR A 18 -17.42 0.73 -9.12
N PHE A 19 -16.41 1.61 -9.15
CA PHE A 19 -15.06 1.18 -9.42
C PHE A 19 -14.72 0.20 -8.30
N SER A 20 -14.91 -1.09 -8.58
CA SER A 20 -14.61 -2.12 -7.61
C SER A 20 -13.10 -2.08 -7.44
N GLN A 21 -12.67 -1.69 -6.25
CA GLN A 21 -11.26 -1.68 -5.88
C GLN A 21 -10.89 -3.14 -5.67
N THR A 22 -10.31 -3.74 -6.70
CA THR A 22 -9.95 -5.17 -6.71
C THR A 22 -8.44 -5.33 -6.82
N TRP A 23 -7.94 -6.40 -6.22
CA TRP A 23 -6.59 -6.86 -6.44
C TRP A 23 -6.40 -7.38 -7.86
N ILE A 24 -5.31 -6.96 -8.49
CA ILE A 24 -4.82 -7.51 -9.75
C ILE A 24 -3.68 -8.47 -9.40
N LEU A 25 -3.87 -9.75 -9.72
CA LEU A 25 -2.82 -10.76 -9.57
C LEU A 25 -1.59 -10.37 -10.41
N GLN A 26 -0.42 -10.48 -9.82
CA GLN A 26 0.87 -10.24 -10.43
C GLN A 26 1.70 -11.53 -10.40
N ASN A 27 2.38 -11.86 -11.50
CA ASN A 27 3.21 -13.05 -11.57
C ASN A 27 4.61 -12.75 -10.98
N ALA A 28 4.79 -13.07 -9.70
CA ALA A 28 6.01 -12.77 -8.96
C ALA A 28 7.08 -13.87 -8.98
N GLY A 29 6.77 -15.03 -9.57
CA GLY A 29 7.62 -16.22 -9.51
C GLY A 29 7.77 -16.80 -8.10
N SER A 30 8.85 -17.55 -7.86
CA SER A 30 9.13 -18.29 -6.61
C SER A 30 9.38 -17.41 -5.38
N GLY A 31 9.50 -16.10 -5.51
CA GLY A 31 9.72 -15.16 -4.38
C GLY A 31 8.45 -14.64 -3.69
N GLY A 32 7.26 -15.06 -4.12
CA GLY A 32 5.98 -14.55 -3.60
C GLY A 32 5.34 -15.32 -2.42
N ALA A 33 5.79 -16.53 -2.07
CA ALA A 33 5.15 -17.37 -1.05
C ALA A 33 5.81 -17.24 0.32
N GLY A 34 5.02 -17.14 1.39
CA GLY A 34 5.52 -17.18 2.78
C GLY A 34 6.43 -16.00 3.13
N GLN A 35 6.06 -14.80 2.70
CA GLN A 35 6.94 -13.64 2.76
C GLN A 35 7.28 -13.23 4.19
N THR A 36 8.57 -12.93 4.37
CA THR A 36 9.15 -12.44 5.63
C THR A 36 9.14 -10.91 5.69
N SER A 37 9.28 -10.23 4.54
CA SER A 37 9.32 -8.76 4.49
C SER A 37 9.01 -8.23 3.08
N MET A 38 8.40 -7.05 3.00
CA MET A 38 8.13 -6.31 1.76
C MET A 38 8.38 -4.81 1.97
N HIS A 39 9.04 -4.19 1.00
CA HIS A 39 9.25 -2.74 0.93
C HIS A 39 8.72 -2.19 -0.39
N VAL A 40 7.71 -1.32 -0.29
CA VAL A 40 7.17 -0.52 -1.40
C VAL A 40 7.82 0.86 -1.30
N TYR A 41 8.90 1.08 -2.05
CA TYR A 41 9.66 2.33 -1.95
C TYR A 41 8.97 3.49 -2.66
N ASP A 42 8.47 3.21 -3.86
CA ASP A 42 7.69 4.15 -4.65
C ASP A 42 6.64 3.37 -5.48
N VAL A 43 5.90 4.08 -6.35
CA VAL A 43 4.85 3.49 -7.20
C VAL A 43 5.37 2.47 -8.22
N ASN A 44 6.68 2.43 -8.45
CA ASN A 44 7.36 1.59 -9.44
C ASN A 44 8.23 0.50 -8.81
N SER A 45 8.87 0.81 -7.67
CA SER A 45 9.94 0.02 -7.05
C SER A 45 9.42 -0.71 -5.82
N VAL A 46 9.27 -2.03 -5.94
CA VAL A 46 8.87 -2.91 -4.82
C VAL A 46 9.84 -4.07 -4.74
N TRP A 47 10.25 -4.38 -3.52
CA TRP A 47 11.05 -5.55 -3.20
C TRP A 47 10.37 -6.35 -2.11
N ALA A 48 10.37 -7.67 -2.26
CA ALA A 48 9.74 -8.55 -1.31
C ALA A 48 10.55 -9.84 -1.20
N CYS A 49 10.58 -10.44 -0.02
CA CYS A 49 11.41 -11.60 0.25
C CYS A 49 10.69 -12.69 1.03
N ALA A 50 11.18 -13.92 0.84
CA ALA A 50 10.73 -15.11 1.55
C ALA A 50 11.93 -16.02 1.83
N ASN A 51 11.71 -17.06 2.63
CA ASN A 51 12.72 -18.06 2.93
C ASN A 51 12.24 -19.45 2.51
N THR A 52 13.12 -20.20 1.87
CA THR A 52 12.90 -21.59 1.45
C THR A 52 13.78 -22.54 2.28
N ALA A 53 13.61 -23.85 2.13
CA ALA A 53 14.50 -24.83 2.76
C ALA A 53 15.98 -24.66 2.37
N THR A 54 16.25 -24.04 1.21
CA THR A 54 17.61 -23.78 0.70
C THR A 54 18.13 -22.39 1.04
N GLY A 55 17.31 -21.52 1.64
CA GLY A 55 17.63 -20.15 2.08
C GLY A 55 16.77 -19.06 1.43
N GLY A 56 17.25 -17.82 1.51
CA GLY A 56 16.51 -16.61 1.17
C GLY A 56 16.31 -16.39 -0.32
N VAL A 57 15.08 -16.01 -0.69
CA VAL A 57 14.67 -15.64 -2.05
C VAL A 57 14.00 -14.27 -2.03
N PHE A 58 14.03 -13.58 -3.16
CA PHE A 58 13.35 -12.30 -3.32
C PHE A 58 12.65 -12.21 -4.67
N THR A 59 11.75 -11.25 -4.78
CA THR A 59 11.16 -10.81 -6.03
C THR A 59 11.09 -9.29 -6.02
N LYS A 60 11.26 -8.69 -7.20
CA LYS A 60 11.25 -7.23 -7.34
C LYS A 60 10.53 -6.78 -8.59
N THR A 61 10.00 -5.57 -8.54
CA THR A 61 9.51 -4.85 -9.71
C THR A 61 10.10 -3.44 -9.73
N SER A 62 10.24 -2.89 -10.93
CA SER A 62 10.67 -1.51 -11.18
C SER A 62 9.73 -0.78 -12.13
N ASN A 63 8.58 -1.37 -12.43
CA ASN A 63 7.55 -0.82 -13.31
C ASN A 63 6.16 -0.98 -12.68
N GLY A 64 6.12 -0.91 -11.35
CA GLY A 64 4.88 -0.85 -10.61
C GLY A 64 4.08 -2.15 -10.71
N GLY A 65 4.74 -3.29 -10.86
CA GLY A 65 4.12 -4.62 -10.87
C GLY A 65 3.81 -5.17 -12.26
N THR A 66 3.93 -4.38 -13.34
CA THR A 66 3.72 -4.87 -14.71
C THR A 66 4.58 -6.11 -15.03
N SER A 67 5.79 -6.16 -14.49
CA SER A 67 6.62 -7.36 -14.48
C SER A 67 7.38 -7.49 -13.16
N TRP A 68 7.65 -8.73 -12.76
CA TRP A 68 8.45 -9.06 -11.59
C TRP A 68 9.67 -9.90 -11.99
N THR A 69 10.77 -9.70 -11.29
CA THR A 69 12.01 -10.45 -11.45
C THR A 69 12.32 -11.20 -10.16
N PRO A 70 12.23 -12.54 -10.13
CA PRO A 70 12.64 -13.32 -8.98
C PRO A 70 14.18 -13.41 -8.90
N GLY A 71 14.70 -13.62 -7.71
CA GLY A 71 16.12 -13.82 -7.46
C GLY A 71 16.38 -14.57 -6.16
N VAL A 72 17.63 -14.98 -5.96
CA VAL A 72 18.10 -15.69 -4.77
C VAL A 72 19.10 -14.81 -4.03
N PHE A 73 19.06 -14.81 -2.69
CA PHE A 73 20.09 -14.16 -1.90
C PHE A 73 21.33 -15.05 -1.86
N ASN A 74 22.20 -14.87 -2.86
CA ASN A 74 23.44 -15.60 -3.00
C ASN A 74 24.65 -14.72 -2.71
N ILE A 75 25.42 -15.11 -1.69
CA ILE A 75 26.66 -14.46 -1.25
C ILE A 75 27.92 -15.23 -1.69
N GLY A 76 27.79 -16.13 -2.68
CA GLY A 76 28.88 -16.97 -3.21
C GLY A 76 29.03 -18.33 -2.54
N ASN A 77 28.12 -18.71 -1.62
CA ASN A 77 28.09 -20.04 -1.01
C ASN A 77 27.14 -20.97 -1.78
N ASN A 78 27.71 -21.83 -2.63
CA ASN A 78 26.94 -22.75 -3.46
C ASN A 78 26.35 -23.95 -2.70
N ALA A 79 26.70 -24.15 -1.42
CA ALA A 79 26.19 -25.27 -0.62
C ALA A 79 24.87 -24.94 0.09
N LYS A 80 24.69 -23.69 0.58
CA LYS A 80 23.48 -23.20 1.26
C LYS A 80 23.36 -21.67 1.14
N LEU A 81 22.15 -21.17 0.86
CA LEU A 81 21.86 -19.74 0.87
C LEU A 81 21.48 -19.28 2.29
N TYR A 82 21.82 -18.04 2.63
CA TYR A 82 21.46 -17.46 3.92
C TYR A 82 20.00 -16.99 3.91
N SER A 83 19.35 -16.93 5.07
CA SER A 83 17.98 -16.43 5.17
C SER A 83 17.93 -14.90 5.13
N ILE A 84 16.80 -14.33 4.71
CA ILE A 84 16.53 -12.89 4.72
C ILE A 84 15.48 -12.61 5.79
N ALA A 85 15.85 -11.85 6.82
CA ALA A 85 14.93 -11.42 7.89
C ALA A 85 14.14 -10.16 7.49
N SER A 86 14.77 -9.26 6.73
CA SER A 86 14.15 -8.01 6.29
C SER A 86 14.79 -7.54 4.99
N ILE A 87 14.00 -6.92 4.11
CA ILE A 87 14.48 -6.37 2.84
C ILE A 87 14.01 -4.93 2.67
N SER A 88 14.90 -4.06 2.19
CA SER A 88 14.58 -2.68 1.86
C SER A 88 15.26 -2.29 0.55
N GLY A 89 14.48 -2.25 -0.53
CA GLY A 89 14.92 -1.74 -1.82
C GLY A 89 14.56 -0.28 -2.02
N VAL A 90 15.43 0.51 -2.66
CA VAL A 90 15.19 1.94 -2.97
C VAL A 90 15.21 2.23 -4.47
N SER A 91 15.45 1.23 -5.29
CA SER A 91 15.35 1.31 -6.75
C SER A 91 15.31 -0.10 -7.35
N ALA A 92 15.26 -0.19 -8.68
CA ALA A 92 15.35 -1.45 -9.42
C ALA A 92 16.64 -2.23 -9.18
N THR A 93 17.73 -1.54 -8.82
CA THR A 93 19.08 -2.09 -8.74
C THR A 93 19.66 -2.07 -7.34
N THR A 94 19.19 -1.18 -6.46
CA THR A 94 19.75 -1.00 -5.12
C THR A 94 18.78 -1.46 -4.04
N ALA A 95 19.25 -2.38 -3.21
CA ALA A 95 18.53 -2.86 -2.02
C ALA A 95 19.48 -3.33 -0.93
N TRP A 96 18.98 -3.38 0.29
CA TRP A 96 19.64 -3.94 1.46
C TRP A 96 18.82 -5.06 2.06
N VAL A 97 19.49 -6.05 2.64
CA VAL A 97 18.87 -7.12 3.40
C VAL A 97 19.52 -7.24 4.78
N MET A 98 18.69 -7.55 5.77
CA MET A 98 19.12 -8.07 7.07
C MET A 98 19.12 -9.59 6.98
N SER A 99 20.24 -10.22 7.31
CA SER A 99 20.39 -11.68 7.32
C SER A 99 20.98 -12.13 8.66
N PRO A 100 20.43 -13.18 9.32
CA PRO A 100 21.10 -13.81 10.45
C PRO A 100 22.34 -14.58 9.95
N ASN A 101 23.51 -14.22 10.47
CA ASN A 101 24.81 -14.73 10.04
C ASN A 101 24.85 -16.27 9.97
N GLY A 102 25.14 -16.82 8.78
CA GLY A 102 25.41 -18.25 8.63
C GLY A 102 24.18 -19.17 8.78
N SER A 103 22.98 -18.62 8.95
CA SER A 103 21.79 -19.40 9.25
C SER A 103 20.84 -19.52 8.07
N THR A 104 20.45 -20.76 7.77
CA THR A 104 19.42 -21.08 6.78
C THR A 104 18.00 -20.96 7.35
N GLY A 105 17.84 -20.62 8.63
CA GLY A 105 16.55 -20.41 9.28
C GLY A 105 16.52 -19.11 10.09
N PRO A 106 15.36 -18.46 10.24
CA PRO A 106 15.25 -17.17 10.93
C PRO A 106 15.42 -17.26 12.47
N THR A 107 15.70 -18.43 13.03
CA THR A 107 15.57 -18.72 14.48
C THR A 107 16.87 -19.06 15.21
N SER A 108 18.06 -18.91 14.61
CA SER A 108 19.29 -19.16 15.37
C SER A 108 19.55 -18.00 16.36
N THR A 109 19.27 -18.26 17.63
CA THR A 109 19.44 -17.34 18.77
C THR A 109 20.91 -16.99 19.09
N SER A 110 21.85 -17.45 18.28
CA SER A 110 23.30 -17.28 18.49
C SER A 110 24.02 -16.57 17.34
N THR A 111 23.31 -16.14 16.30
CA THR A 111 23.92 -15.56 15.10
C THR A 111 23.68 -14.05 15.01
N LEU A 112 24.77 -13.29 14.87
CA LEU A 112 24.73 -11.84 14.67
C LEU A 112 23.94 -11.47 13.41
N GLY A 113 23.31 -10.30 13.40
CA GLY A 113 22.70 -9.72 12.20
C GLY A 113 23.76 -9.18 11.25
N GLU A 114 23.62 -9.47 9.96
CA GLU A 114 24.45 -8.90 8.90
C GLU A 114 23.61 -8.10 7.91
N VAL A 115 24.07 -6.89 7.59
CA VAL A 115 23.51 -6.05 6.54
C VAL A 115 24.28 -6.29 5.26
N TRP A 116 23.56 -6.67 4.21
CA TRP A 116 24.11 -6.87 2.87
C TRP A 116 23.44 -5.93 1.88
N LYS A 117 24.20 -5.44 0.90
CA LYS A 117 23.75 -4.49 -0.12
C LYS A 117 23.94 -5.08 -1.51
N THR A 118 22.97 -4.84 -2.38
CA THR A 118 23.12 -5.00 -3.82
C THR A 118 23.01 -3.66 -4.52
N THR A 119 23.70 -3.50 -5.64
CA THR A 119 23.59 -2.34 -6.55
C THR A 119 23.33 -2.76 -8.00
N ASN A 120 23.09 -4.05 -8.24
CA ASN A 120 22.83 -4.64 -9.55
C ASN A 120 21.55 -5.49 -9.59
N GLY A 121 20.59 -5.20 -8.72
CA GLY A 121 19.30 -5.87 -8.71
C GLY A 121 19.34 -7.27 -8.10
N GLY A 122 20.29 -7.52 -7.19
CA GLY A 122 20.40 -8.76 -6.44
C GLY A 122 21.13 -9.89 -7.17
N THR A 123 21.85 -9.58 -8.27
CA THR A 123 22.77 -10.52 -8.91
C THR A 123 23.96 -10.84 -8.01
N ASN A 124 24.46 -9.85 -7.26
CA ASN A 124 25.38 -10.07 -6.15
C ASN A 124 25.02 -9.22 -4.94
N TRP A 125 25.56 -9.63 -3.79
CA TRP A 125 25.36 -8.97 -2.50
C TRP A 125 26.71 -8.80 -1.79
N ILE A 126 26.97 -7.59 -1.31
CA ILE A 126 28.21 -7.22 -0.62
C ILE A 126 27.86 -6.90 0.83
N LYS A 127 28.57 -7.51 1.78
CA LYS A 127 28.37 -7.23 3.20
C LYS A 127 28.78 -5.79 3.51
N GLN A 128 27.98 -5.10 4.30
CA GLN A 128 28.21 -3.72 4.72
C GLN A 128 28.50 -3.64 6.21
N PHE A 129 27.78 -4.40 7.01
CA PHE A 129 27.83 -4.27 8.46
C PHE A 129 27.45 -5.57 9.16
N THR A 130 28.02 -5.80 10.34
CA THR A 130 27.63 -6.87 11.24
C THR A 130 27.22 -6.21 12.56
N LEU A 131 25.97 -6.39 12.96
CA LEU A 131 25.48 -5.92 14.24
C LEU A 131 26.16 -6.71 15.38
N PRO A 132 26.37 -6.11 16.56
CA PRO A 132 26.79 -6.84 17.75
C PRO A 132 25.67 -7.70 18.36
N SER A 133 24.52 -7.76 17.68
CA SER A 133 23.25 -8.32 18.16
C SER A 133 22.55 -9.13 17.07
N ILE A 134 21.51 -9.88 17.43
CA ILE A 134 20.71 -10.61 16.45
C ILE A 134 19.96 -9.59 15.58
N GLY A 135 20.15 -9.65 14.27
CA GLY A 135 19.51 -8.72 13.34
C GLY A 135 18.02 -8.95 13.23
N ILE A 136 17.22 -7.89 13.35
CA ILE A 136 15.76 -7.94 13.24
C ILE A 136 15.31 -7.31 11.93
N ALA A 137 15.63 -6.04 11.70
CA ALA A 137 15.14 -5.30 10.54
C ALA A 137 16.17 -4.34 9.95
N VAL A 138 16.00 -4.06 8.66
CA VAL A 138 16.70 -3.00 7.92
C VAL A 138 15.68 -2.18 7.16
N HIS A 139 15.86 -0.86 7.16
CA HIS A 139 15.05 0.07 6.38
C HIS A 139 15.92 1.17 5.80
N PHE A 140 15.76 1.46 4.51
CA PHE A 140 16.39 2.58 3.83
C PHE A 140 15.32 3.55 3.29
N PHE A 141 15.48 4.81 3.64
CA PHE A 141 14.60 5.91 3.23
C PHE A 141 14.95 6.44 1.84
N ASP A 142 16.21 6.26 1.46
CA ASP A 142 16.80 6.65 0.18
C ASP A 142 18.14 5.91 0.03
N ALA A 143 18.90 6.22 -1.03
CA ALA A 143 20.16 5.54 -1.31
C ALA A 143 21.25 5.71 -0.22
N ASN A 144 21.10 6.72 0.65
CA ASN A 144 22.10 7.13 1.62
C ASN A 144 21.65 6.88 3.06
N ASN A 145 20.39 7.15 3.37
CA ASN A 145 19.88 7.13 4.73
C ASN A 145 19.21 5.80 5.05
N GLY A 146 19.70 5.13 6.09
CA GLY A 146 19.17 3.85 6.53
C GLY A 146 19.19 3.69 8.04
N TRP A 147 18.40 2.74 8.51
CA TRP A 147 18.24 2.36 9.90
C TRP A 147 18.22 0.84 10.02
N VAL A 148 18.83 0.32 11.08
CA VAL A 148 18.76 -1.09 11.46
C VAL A 148 18.47 -1.23 12.93
N ILE A 149 17.84 -2.33 13.29
CA ILE A 149 17.64 -2.76 14.67
C ILE A 149 18.00 -4.22 14.83
N GLY A 150 18.62 -4.54 15.96
CA GLY A 150 18.81 -5.90 16.44
C GLY A 150 18.51 -6.03 17.93
N SER A 151 18.50 -7.26 18.45
CA SER A 151 18.28 -7.56 19.87
C SER A 151 19.45 -8.30 20.52
N GLN A 152 19.74 -7.90 21.76
CA GLN A 152 20.63 -8.59 22.70
C GLN A 152 19.83 -8.93 23.96
N ALA A 153 19.24 -10.14 24.00
CA ALA A 153 18.35 -10.55 25.08
C ALA A 153 17.22 -9.54 25.33
N SER A 154 17.34 -8.67 26.35
CA SER A 154 16.34 -7.67 26.74
C SER A 154 16.66 -6.24 26.28
N THR A 155 17.76 -6.02 25.56
CA THR A 155 18.14 -4.72 25.00
C THR A 155 18.07 -4.73 23.48
N TYR A 156 17.91 -3.54 22.90
CA TYR A 156 17.87 -3.31 21.47
C TYR A 156 18.99 -2.39 21.06
N ASP A 157 19.69 -2.73 19.99
CA ASP A 157 20.66 -1.85 19.38
C ASP A 157 20.11 -1.35 18.07
N MET A 158 20.07 -0.03 17.95
CA MET A 158 19.70 0.65 16.73
C MET A 158 20.93 1.34 16.16
N TYR A 159 21.08 1.29 14.84
CA TYR A 159 22.11 2.03 14.13
C TYR A 159 21.50 2.76 12.96
N THR A 160 22.07 3.91 12.62
CA THR A 160 21.74 4.66 11.40
C THR A 160 22.95 4.79 10.51
N THR A 161 22.69 4.99 9.23
CA THR A 161 23.70 5.32 8.22
C THR A 161 23.23 6.52 7.40
N GLN A 162 24.17 7.30 6.89
CA GLN A 162 23.92 8.45 6.00
C GLN A 162 24.72 8.31 4.68
N ASN A 163 25.35 7.16 4.44
CA ASN A 163 26.17 6.87 3.28
C ASN A 163 25.89 5.46 2.71
N GLY A 164 24.64 5.05 2.72
CA GLY A 164 24.19 3.86 2.01
C GLY A 164 24.71 2.55 2.61
N GLY A 165 25.09 2.58 3.91
CA GLY A 165 25.61 1.44 4.64
C GLY A 165 27.13 1.32 4.69
N ASP A 166 27.88 2.24 4.08
CA ASP A 166 29.36 2.21 4.10
C ASP A 166 29.91 2.40 5.53
N SER A 167 29.19 3.16 6.37
CA SER A 167 29.44 3.26 7.80
C SER A 167 28.13 3.37 8.60
N TRP A 168 28.15 2.87 9.84
CA TRP A 168 27.00 2.85 10.74
C TRP A 168 27.33 3.50 12.09
N SER A 169 26.42 4.31 12.59
CA SER A 169 26.51 4.98 13.88
C SER A 169 25.45 4.44 14.81
N GLN A 170 25.84 4.01 16.01
CA GLN A 170 24.87 3.56 17.03
C GLN A 170 23.98 4.74 17.44
N VAL A 171 22.68 4.51 17.56
CA VAL A 171 21.74 5.48 18.14
C VAL A 171 22.04 5.60 19.64
N PRO A 172 22.47 6.77 20.15
CA PRO A 172 22.77 6.94 21.55
C PRO A 172 21.54 6.73 22.44
N LEU A 173 21.71 6.10 23.60
CA LEU A 173 20.61 5.92 24.57
C LEU A 173 19.97 7.26 24.98
N GLY A 174 20.76 8.34 25.05
CA GLY A 174 20.27 9.69 25.34
C GLY A 174 19.31 10.26 24.29
N ASN A 175 19.27 9.68 23.09
CA ASN A 175 18.34 10.07 22.04
C ASN A 175 16.96 9.39 22.17
N ILE A 176 16.81 8.47 23.12
CA ILE A 176 15.57 7.76 23.39
C ILE A 176 14.96 8.39 24.65
N SER A 177 13.96 9.24 24.47
CA SER A 177 13.20 9.78 25.59
C SER A 177 12.33 8.69 26.21
N GLY A 178 12.24 8.66 27.55
CA GLY A 178 11.48 7.64 28.28
C GLY A 178 11.82 6.21 27.86
N PRO A 179 13.09 5.77 27.96
CA PRO A 179 13.48 4.42 27.53
C PRO A 179 12.70 3.37 28.33
N MET A 180 12.32 2.28 27.65
CA MET A 180 11.60 1.18 28.30
C MET A 180 12.45 0.59 29.44
N THR A 181 11.80 0.34 30.59
CA THR A 181 12.42 -0.34 31.73
C THR A 181 11.84 -1.74 31.87
N GLY A 182 12.65 -2.79 31.71
CA GLY A 182 12.22 -4.19 31.82
C GLY A 182 12.54 -5.01 30.56
N ILE A 183 11.98 -6.22 30.48
CA ILE A 183 12.23 -7.15 29.37
C ILE A 183 11.15 -6.93 28.30
N PHE A 184 11.46 -6.19 27.27
CA PHE A 184 10.58 -6.00 26.12
C PHE A 184 11.04 -6.88 24.96
N GLY A 185 10.08 -7.37 24.17
CA GLY A 185 10.21 -8.03 22.88
C GLY A 185 9.93 -7.04 21.74
N TYR A 186 10.53 -7.27 20.57
CA TYR A 186 10.25 -6.47 19.37
C TYR A 186 8.97 -7.02 18.74
N HIS A 187 8.07 -6.13 18.31
CA HIS A 187 6.85 -6.53 17.63
C HIS A 187 6.88 -6.20 16.14
N GLN A 188 6.92 -4.92 15.80
CA GLN A 188 6.87 -4.44 14.41
C GLN A 188 7.40 -3.01 14.28
N TYR A 189 7.77 -2.60 13.07
CA TYR A 189 7.98 -1.19 12.72
C TYR A 189 7.07 -0.80 11.55
N TYR A 190 6.78 0.49 11.44
CA TYR A 190 6.04 1.09 10.33
C TYR A 190 6.74 2.38 9.91
N VAL A 191 6.78 2.67 8.60
CA VAL A 191 7.38 3.90 8.07
C VAL A 191 6.42 4.56 7.10
N VAL A 192 6.20 5.86 7.27
CA VAL A 192 5.41 6.68 6.35
C VAL A 192 6.02 8.08 6.27
N ASN A 193 6.26 8.57 5.05
CA ASN A 193 6.80 9.92 4.79
C ASN A 193 8.05 10.26 5.63
N GLY A 194 8.94 9.29 5.84
CA GLY A 194 10.18 9.46 6.62
C GLY A 194 9.99 9.43 8.15
N VAL A 195 8.76 9.31 8.65
CA VAL A 195 8.45 9.09 10.06
C VAL A 195 8.39 7.60 10.34
N MET A 196 9.07 7.17 11.40
CA MET A 196 9.07 5.78 11.86
C MET A 196 8.22 5.64 13.12
N PHE A 197 7.55 4.49 13.20
CA PHE A 197 6.90 4.00 14.40
C PHE A 197 7.45 2.62 14.71
N LEU A 198 7.81 2.36 15.95
CA LEU A 198 8.42 1.12 16.40
C LEU A 198 7.65 0.60 17.60
N CYS A 199 7.15 -0.62 17.52
CA CYS A 199 6.36 -1.25 18.55
C CYS A 199 7.15 -2.36 19.24
N PHE A 200 7.12 -2.32 20.57
CA PHE A 200 7.63 -3.34 21.45
C PHE A 200 6.49 -3.89 22.30
N TYR A 201 6.67 -5.10 22.82
CA TYR A 201 5.73 -5.74 23.73
C TYR A 201 6.43 -6.20 25.01
N ASN A 202 5.71 -6.26 26.11
CA ASN A 202 6.18 -6.92 27.34
C ASN A 202 5.04 -7.76 27.90
N ILE A 203 5.37 -8.91 28.48
CA ILE A 203 4.37 -9.83 29.06
C ILE A 203 4.50 -9.81 30.57
N ASN A 204 3.46 -9.35 31.26
CA ASN A 204 3.37 -9.34 32.72
C ASN A 204 2.17 -10.18 33.15
N ASN A 205 2.40 -11.25 33.92
CA ASN A 205 1.35 -12.15 34.41
C ASN A 205 0.40 -12.66 33.31
N GLY A 206 0.95 -12.93 32.12
CA GLY A 206 0.19 -13.39 30.96
C GLY A 206 -0.60 -12.30 30.22
N ILE A 207 -0.42 -11.04 30.56
CA ILE A 207 -1.01 -9.88 29.86
C ILE A 207 0.10 -9.23 29.03
N THR A 208 -0.14 -9.05 27.74
CA THR A 208 0.81 -8.38 26.84
C THR A 208 0.54 -6.88 26.80
N ASP A 209 1.53 -6.04 27.09
CA ASP A 209 1.47 -4.58 26.98
C ASP A 209 2.33 -4.12 25.80
N TYR A 210 1.72 -3.41 24.85
CA TYR A 210 2.41 -2.87 23.68
C TYR A 210 2.74 -1.39 23.87
N LYS A 211 3.99 -1.04 23.56
CA LYS A 211 4.51 0.32 23.59
C LYS A 211 4.99 0.73 22.20
N ILE A 212 4.59 1.91 21.75
CA ILE A 212 5.00 2.47 20.47
C ILE A 212 5.96 3.63 20.73
N TYR A 213 7.06 3.67 19.99
CA TYR A 213 7.97 4.80 19.88
C TYR A 213 7.88 5.40 18.49
N LYS A 214 8.05 6.72 18.41
CA LYS A 214 8.03 7.49 17.16
C LYS A 214 9.38 8.17 16.95
N SER A 215 9.85 8.18 15.71
CA SER A 215 10.97 9.00 15.25
C SER A 215 10.55 9.80 14.03
N THR A 216 10.85 11.11 14.02
CA THR A 216 10.58 12.01 12.89
C THR A 216 11.85 12.38 12.13
N ASP A 217 12.96 11.71 12.42
CA ASP A 217 14.29 12.02 11.90
C ASP A 217 15.06 10.75 11.48
N LYS A 218 14.31 9.83 10.87
CA LYS A 218 14.87 8.60 10.28
C LYS A 218 15.57 7.67 11.30
N GLY A 219 15.04 7.63 12.52
CA GLY A 219 15.46 6.71 13.57
C GLY A 219 16.60 7.22 14.45
N VAL A 220 16.94 8.51 14.41
CA VAL A 220 18.02 9.10 15.22
C VAL A 220 17.53 9.47 16.62
N HIS A 221 16.35 10.06 16.76
CA HIS A 221 15.70 10.35 18.05
C HIS A 221 14.34 9.67 18.15
N TRP A 222 14.02 9.19 19.35
CA TRP A 222 12.81 8.43 19.62
C TRP A 222 12.06 8.98 20.83
N SER A 223 10.73 9.02 20.73
CA SER A 223 9.84 9.37 21.82
C SER A 223 8.66 8.41 21.94
N PRO A 224 8.23 8.06 23.15
CA PRO A 224 7.08 7.20 23.35
C PRO A 224 5.82 7.91 22.85
N VAL A 225 4.97 7.13 22.20
CA VAL A 225 3.61 7.54 21.86
C VAL A 225 2.72 7.24 23.06
N SER A 226 1.83 8.17 23.41
CA SER A 226 0.90 7.99 24.53
C SER A 226 -0.11 6.90 24.19
N GLY A 227 -0.45 6.05 25.15
CA GLY A 227 -1.39 4.94 24.95
C GLY A 227 -1.02 3.72 25.79
N SER A 228 -2.03 2.99 26.23
CA SER A 228 -1.85 1.69 26.88
C SER A 228 -2.63 0.68 26.07
N PHE A 229 -1.92 -0.21 25.38
CA PHE A 229 -2.51 -1.24 24.55
C PHE A 229 -2.25 -2.58 25.23
N GLN A 230 -3.17 -2.98 26.09
CA GLN A 230 -3.08 -4.23 26.82
C GLN A 230 -3.91 -5.31 26.12
N GLY A 231 -3.27 -6.38 25.70
CA GLY A 231 -3.95 -7.56 25.16
C GLY A 231 -4.02 -8.72 26.16
N GLY A 232 -4.64 -9.83 25.74
CA GLY A 232 -4.72 -11.11 26.45
C GLY A 232 -3.43 -11.96 26.40
N GLN A 233 -3.57 -13.29 26.42
CA GLN A 233 -2.44 -14.23 26.52
C GLN A 233 -1.77 -14.54 25.17
N PHE A 234 -2.46 -14.29 24.07
CA PHE A 234 -1.98 -14.52 22.70
C PHE A 234 -2.57 -13.41 21.81
N ASN A 235 -1.76 -12.45 21.36
CA ASN A 235 -2.30 -11.27 20.70
C ASN A 235 -1.47 -10.84 19.49
N ASP A 236 -2.19 -10.50 18.43
CA ASP A 236 -1.65 -9.91 17.22
C ASP A 236 -2.02 -8.41 17.21
N PHE A 237 -1.15 -7.61 17.82
CA PHE A 237 -1.19 -6.15 17.71
C PHE A 237 -0.78 -5.74 16.31
N LEU A 238 -1.56 -4.90 15.63
CA LEU A 238 -1.16 -4.34 14.34
C LEU A 238 -1.25 -2.82 14.38
N MET A 239 -0.40 -2.15 13.62
CA MET A 239 -0.45 -0.70 13.51
C MET A 239 -0.23 -0.27 12.06
N ALA A 240 -0.96 0.76 11.64
CA ALA A 240 -0.73 1.41 10.36
C ALA A 240 -0.87 2.92 10.53
N TRP A 241 -0.15 3.66 9.70
CA TRP A 241 -0.12 5.13 9.74
C TRP A 241 -0.33 5.71 8.35
N SER A 242 -1.31 6.61 8.21
CA SER A 242 -1.55 7.35 6.96
C SER A 242 -0.51 8.45 6.76
N ASP A 243 -0.07 9.03 7.88
CA ASP A 243 0.91 10.10 7.95
C ASP A 243 1.47 10.18 9.40
N ALA A 244 2.22 11.24 9.70
CA ALA A 244 2.85 11.44 11.01
C ALA A 244 1.84 11.61 12.17
N ASN A 245 0.59 11.96 11.89
CA ASN A 245 -0.44 12.28 12.87
C ASN A 245 -1.58 11.27 12.89
N LYS A 246 -1.95 10.72 11.74
CA LYS A 246 -3.07 9.78 11.61
C LYS A 246 -2.60 8.34 11.64
N GLY A 247 -3.06 7.60 12.64
CA GLY A 247 -2.73 6.19 12.83
C GLY A 247 -3.90 5.37 13.36
N VAL A 248 -3.80 4.06 13.15
CA VAL A 248 -4.73 3.06 13.66
C VAL A 248 -3.94 1.94 14.32
N VAL A 249 -4.53 1.38 15.37
CA VAL A 249 -4.06 0.18 16.06
C VAL A 249 -5.19 -0.84 16.05
N PHE A 250 -4.88 -2.07 15.64
CA PHE A 250 -5.74 -3.22 15.84
C PHE A 250 -5.20 -4.00 17.03
N LEU A 251 -6.03 -4.20 18.03
CA LEU A 251 -5.71 -5.00 19.20
C LEU A 251 -6.57 -6.27 19.16
N GLN A 252 -5.93 -7.37 18.79
CA GLN A 252 -6.56 -8.68 18.69
C GLN A 252 -6.19 -9.49 19.91
N THR A 253 -7.18 -9.85 20.74
CA THR A 253 -6.91 -10.64 21.95
C THR A 253 -7.31 -12.08 21.78
N GLY A 254 -6.54 -13.00 22.38
CA GLY A 254 -6.84 -14.43 22.33
C GLY A 254 -6.40 -15.18 23.58
N GLN A 255 -6.89 -16.42 23.67
CA GLN A 255 -6.50 -17.39 24.70
C GLN A 255 -5.23 -18.13 24.29
N ALA A 256 -4.56 -18.75 25.27
CA ALA A 256 -3.38 -19.60 25.03
C ALA A 256 -3.61 -20.76 24.03
N SER A 257 -4.87 -21.14 23.79
CA SER A 257 -5.28 -22.11 22.76
C SER A 257 -5.15 -21.58 21.31
N GLY A 258 -4.81 -20.30 21.13
CA GLY A 258 -4.76 -19.63 19.83
C GLY A 258 -6.14 -19.20 19.31
N ALA A 259 -7.18 -19.27 20.13
CA ALA A 259 -8.51 -18.75 19.81
C ALA A 259 -8.58 -17.24 20.09
N GLN A 260 -8.87 -16.45 19.05
CA GLN A 260 -9.10 -15.00 19.21
C GLN A 260 -10.47 -14.76 19.85
N THR A 261 -10.48 -13.96 20.92
CA THR A 261 -11.63 -13.63 21.75
C THR A 261 -12.14 -12.21 21.54
N ASP A 262 -11.27 -11.29 21.11
CA ASP A 262 -11.67 -9.89 20.88
C ASP A 262 -10.88 -9.25 19.73
N LEU A 263 -11.48 -8.21 19.14
CA LEU A 263 -10.85 -7.31 18.17
C LEU A 263 -11.30 -5.89 18.51
N LYS A 264 -10.35 -5.04 18.89
CA LYS A 264 -10.57 -3.61 19.10
C LYS A 264 -9.76 -2.79 18.12
N ILE A 265 -10.36 -1.70 17.66
CA ILE A 265 -9.71 -0.74 16.76
C ILE A 265 -9.57 0.58 17.53
N TYR A 266 -8.35 1.09 17.62
CA TYR A 266 -8.06 2.41 18.19
C TYR A 266 -7.51 3.32 17.10
N ARG A 267 -7.87 4.60 17.14
CA ARG A 267 -7.36 5.60 16.22
C ARG A 267 -6.76 6.79 16.93
N THR A 268 -5.82 7.43 16.23
CA THR A 268 -5.29 8.74 16.58
C THR A 268 -5.28 9.62 15.35
N ASP A 269 -5.53 10.92 15.55
CA ASP A 269 -5.42 11.97 14.54
C ASP A 269 -4.37 13.03 14.95
N ASN A 270 -3.60 12.79 16.02
CA ASN A 270 -2.61 13.72 16.58
C ASN A 270 -1.26 13.06 16.93
N GLY A 271 -0.87 12.04 16.18
CA GLY A 271 0.42 11.38 16.28
C GLY A 271 0.54 10.47 17.51
N GLY A 272 -0.61 10.04 18.02
CA GLY A 272 -0.76 9.19 19.20
C GLY A 272 -0.56 9.92 20.51
N VAL A 273 -0.81 11.24 20.57
CA VAL A 273 -0.98 11.96 21.84
C VAL A 273 -2.28 11.53 22.52
N THR A 274 -3.34 11.32 21.75
CA THR A 274 -4.61 10.73 22.24
C THR A 274 -5.10 9.64 21.30
N TRP A 275 -5.81 8.67 21.86
CA TRP A 275 -6.44 7.57 21.13
C TRP A 275 -7.93 7.46 21.46
N SER A 276 -8.73 7.12 20.45
CA SER A 276 -10.15 6.82 20.60
C SER A 276 -10.45 5.41 20.08
N GLU A 277 -11.29 4.66 20.80
CA GLU A 277 -11.83 3.39 20.31
C GLU A 277 -12.82 3.67 19.17
N VAL A 278 -12.74 2.88 18.11
CA VAL A 278 -13.56 3.02 16.90
C VAL A 278 -14.62 1.93 16.90
N PRO A 279 -15.91 2.26 17.01
CA PRO A 279 -16.98 1.31 16.70
C PRO A 279 -16.87 0.90 15.23
N PHE A 280 -16.87 -0.39 14.94
CA PHE A 280 -16.68 -0.89 13.59
C PHE A 280 -17.69 -1.98 13.20
N SER A 281 -17.93 -2.13 11.91
CA SER A 281 -18.72 -3.20 11.32
C SER A 281 -18.02 -3.82 10.11
N GLY A 282 -18.37 -5.07 9.77
CA GLY A 282 -17.81 -5.79 8.60
C GLY A 282 -16.54 -6.59 8.85
N LEU A 283 -15.93 -6.47 10.04
CA LEU A 283 -14.87 -7.35 10.55
C LEU A 283 -15.32 -8.04 11.85
N SER A 284 -14.67 -9.14 12.18
CA SER A 284 -14.91 -9.93 13.39
C SER A 284 -13.64 -10.67 13.83
N VAL A 285 -13.65 -11.23 15.03
CA VAL A 285 -12.55 -12.07 15.57
C VAL A 285 -12.25 -13.31 14.74
N VAL A 286 -13.20 -13.78 13.91
CA VAL A 286 -13.00 -14.94 13.03
C VAL A 286 -12.04 -14.60 11.89
N ASN A 287 -11.98 -13.35 11.48
CA ASN A 287 -11.13 -12.91 10.36
C ASN A 287 -9.65 -13.07 10.68
N ARG A 288 -9.23 -12.86 11.94
CA ARG A 288 -7.82 -12.87 12.39
C ARG A 288 -6.95 -12.08 11.43
N ILE A 289 -7.00 -10.76 11.51
CA ILE A 289 -6.26 -9.90 10.58
C ILE A 289 -4.77 -10.08 10.83
N TYR A 290 -3.99 -10.28 9.77
CA TYR A 290 -2.54 -10.48 9.87
C TYR A 290 -1.74 -9.21 9.58
N ASP A 291 -2.27 -8.35 8.72
CA ASP A 291 -1.61 -7.09 8.38
C ASP A 291 -2.62 -6.03 7.97
N ILE A 292 -2.24 -4.77 8.18
CA ILE A 292 -3.04 -3.59 7.86
C ILE A 292 -2.16 -2.49 7.28
N ALA A 293 -2.72 -1.72 6.34
CA ALA A 293 -2.07 -0.54 5.81
C ALA A 293 -3.08 0.56 5.52
N TYR A 294 -2.68 1.81 5.76
CA TYR A 294 -3.35 2.93 5.12
C TYR A 294 -2.90 3.06 3.68
N VAL A 295 -3.80 3.54 2.83
CA VAL A 295 -3.37 4.26 1.63
C VAL A 295 -2.83 5.62 2.09
N PRO A 296 -1.54 5.94 1.86
CA PRO A 296 -0.92 7.13 2.45
C PRO A 296 -1.70 8.42 2.18
N GLY A 297 -1.86 9.25 3.21
CA GLY A 297 -2.59 10.52 3.16
C GLY A 297 -4.12 10.41 3.04
N LYS A 298 -4.70 9.19 3.15
CA LYS A 298 -6.14 8.96 3.00
C LYS A 298 -6.78 8.37 4.24
N ASN A 299 -8.11 8.34 4.23
CA ASN A 299 -8.92 7.62 5.21
C ASN A 299 -9.15 6.15 4.81
N THR A 300 -8.46 5.68 3.77
CA THR A 300 -8.63 4.33 3.25
C THR A 300 -7.66 3.38 3.94
N LEU A 301 -8.21 2.33 4.54
CA LEU A 301 -7.48 1.25 5.19
C LEU A 301 -7.73 -0.06 4.45
N ILE A 302 -6.66 -0.85 4.33
CA ILE A 302 -6.70 -2.22 3.84
C ILE A 302 -6.30 -3.16 4.98
N ALA A 303 -7.03 -4.25 5.13
CA ALA A 303 -6.73 -5.33 6.07
C ALA A 303 -6.62 -6.64 5.30
N THR A 304 -5.64 -7.46 5.65
CA THR A 304 -5.40 -8.74 4.98
C THR A 304 -5.31 -9.89 5.97
N SER A 305 -5.82 -11.05 5.58
CA SER A 305 -5.70 -12.28 6.36
C SER A 305 -5.46 -13.50 5.48
N PRO A 306 -4.47 -14.35 5.82
CA PRO A 306 -4.27 -15.67 5.24
C PRO A 306 -5.01 -16.76 6.02
N ASN A 307 -5.70 -16.45 7.13
CA ASN A 307 -6.30 -17.39 8.06
C ASN A 307 -7.28 -18.35 7.37
N ASP A 308 -7.06 -19.67 7.49
CA ASP A 308 -7.85 -20.67 6.76
C ASP A 308 -9.36 -20.60 7.02
N LEU A 309 -9.78 -20.17 8.22
CA LEU A 309 -11.20 -20.05 8.59
C LEU A 309 -11.93 -18.89 7.91
N ALA A 310 -11.20 -17.81 7.59
CA ALA A 310 -11.79 -16.60 7.02
C ALA A 310 -10.73 -15.76 6.30
N ARG A 311 -10.03 -16.37 5.32
CA ARG A 311 -9.01 -15.68 4.52
C ARG A 311 -9.66 -14.66 3.58
N GLY A 312 -8.94 -13.59 3.29
CA GLY A 312 -9.37 -12.57 2.35
C GLY A 312 -8.67 -11.24 2.62
N SER A 313 -9.16 -10.22 1.94
CA SER A 313 -8.86 -8.83 2.29
C SER A 313 -10.12 -8.00 2.45
N TRP A 314 -10.00 -6.90 3.19
CA TRP A 314 -11.08 -5.95 3.46
C TRP A 314 -10.59 -4.53 3.27
N ILE A 315 -11.53 -3.66 2.93
CA ILE A 315 -11.31 -2.23 2.77
C ILE A 315 -12.28 -1.45 3.64
N SER A 316 -11.76 -0.41 4.30
CA SER A 316 -12.55 0.67 4.88
C SER A 316 -12.15 1.97 4.19
N THR A 317 -13.13 2.76 3.76
CA THR A 317 -12.91 4.10 3.17
C THR A 317 -13.23 5.23 4.13
N ASP A 318 -13.64 4.90 5.36
CA ASP A 318 -14.11 5.80 6.40
C ASP A 318 -13.29 5.67 7.69
N ASN A 319 -11.99 5.37 7.51
CA ASN A 319 -11.02 5.35 8.58
C ASN A 319 -11.36 4.34 9.70
N GLY A 320 -11.73 3.13 9.28
CA GLY A 320 -11.87 1.93 10.11
C GLY A 320 -13.27 1.67 10.66
N THR A 321 -14.28 2.48 10.33
CA THR A 321 -15.64 2.33 10.87
C THR A 321 -16.46 1.29 10.11
N ASN A 322 -16.45 1.29 8.78
CA ASN A 322 -17.15 0.29 7.98
C ASN A 322 -16.16 -0.44 7.08
N TRP A 323 -16.17 -1.77 7.16
CA TRP A 323 -15.32 -2.64 6.37
C TRP A 323 -16.13 -3.45 5.37
N THR A 324 -15.64 -3.51 4.14
CA THR A 324 -16.20 -4.34 3.06
C THR A 324 -15.16 -5.33 2.61
N ALA A 325 -15.54 -6.59 2.46
CA ALA A 325 -14.63 -7.60 1.90
C ALA A 325 -14.34 -7.31 0.43
N ILE A 326 -13.08 -7.42 0.01
CA ILE A 326 -12.64 -7.24 -1.37
C ILE A 326 -12.69 -8.59 -2.09
N ASP A 327 -12.03 -9.61 -1.52
CA ASP A 327 -11.86 -10.93 -2.12
C ASP A 327 -11.85 -12.07 -1.08
N PRO A 328 -13.03 -12.38 -0.50
CA PRO A 328 -13.17 -13.54 0.39
C PRO A 328 -12.62 -14.82 -0.23
N GLY A 329 -11.84 -15.59 0.53
CA GLY A 329 -11.26 -16.85 0.07
C GLY A 329 -9.91 -16.72 -0.64
N VAL A 330 -9.35 -15.52 -0.78
CA VAL A 330 -7.97 -15.32 -1.25
C VAL A 330 -7.03 -15.12 -0.06
N SER A 331 -5.85 -15.75 -0.08
CA SER A 331 -4.89 -15.65 1.03
C SER A 331 -3.95 -14.46 0.81
N HIS A 332 -3.90 -13.55 1.78
CA HIS A 332 -3.00 -12.39 1.81
C HIS A 332 -2.26 -12.34 3.14
N TRP A 333 -0.92 -12.37 3.12
CA TRP A 333 -0.07 -12.39 4.32
C TRP A 333 0.29 -11.00 4.83
N ASN A 334 0.54 -10.08 3.90
CA ASN A 334 1.00 -8.74 4.20
C ASN A 334 0.36 -7.72 3.26
N VAL A 335 0.39 -6.45 3.63
CA VAL A 335 -0.03 -5.33 2.80
C VAL A 335 0.85 -4.11 3.08
N ASN A 336 1.32 -3.48 2.02
CA ASN A 336 2.05 -2.22 2.12
C ASN A 336 1.66 -1.31 0.97
N CYS A 337 1.58 -0.01 1.23
CA CYS A 337 1.05 0.97 0.30
C CYS A 337 1.99 2.16 0.16
N PHE A 338 2.11 2.64 -1.07
CA PHE A 338 2.80 3.89 -1.38
C PHE A 338 1.99 4.69 -2.40
N GLY A 339 1.82 5.98 -2.11
CA GLY A 339 0.96 6.86 -2.92
C GLY A 339 -0.44 6.25 -3.09
N ASN A 340 -0.82 6.00 -4.34
CA ASN A 340 -2.12 5.44 -4.70
C ASN A 340 -2.09 3.94 -5.02
N SER A 341 -1.02 3.24 -4.67
CA SER A 341 -0.89 1.80 -4.91
C SER A 341 -0.66 1.04 -3.61
N CYS A 342 -1.33 -0.10 -3.48
CA CYS A 342 -1.05 -1.08 -2.44
C CYS A 342 -0.60 -2.37 -3.09
N TYR A 343 0.31 -3.05 -2.40
CA TYR A 343 0.83 -4.36 -2.76
C TYR A 343 0.57 -5.33 -1.62
N SER A 344 0.33 -6.58 -1.96
CA SER A 344 0.14 -7.66 -1.00
C SER A 344 0.76 -8.94 -1.53
N ALA A 345 1.39 -9.73 -0.66
CA ALA A 345 1.84 -11.07 -0.99
C ALA A 345 0.88 -12.11 -0.45
N GLY A 346 0.73 -13.22 -1.18
CA GLY A 346 -0.32 -14.19 -0.90
C GLY A 346 -0.16 -15.49 -1.67
N TRP A 347 -1.22 -16.30 -1.62
CA TRP A 347 -1.35 -17.50 -2.45
C TRP A 347 -2.52 -17.32 -3.41
N THR A 348 -2.40 -17.87 -4.62
CA THR A 348 -3.56 -18.03 -5.50
C THR A 348 -4.46 -19.16 -5.00
N SER A 349 -5.77 -18.98 -5.11
CA SER A 349 -6.79 -19.95 -4.66
C SER A 349 -6.79 -21.26 -5.47
N ALA A 350 -6.20 -21.28 -6.67
CA ALA A 350 -6.32 -22.41 -7.60
C ALA A 350 -5.22 -23.48 -7.49
N ALA A 351 -4.07 -23.20 -6.87
CA ALA A 351 -2.96 -24.17 -6.82
C ALA A 351 -1.86 -23.89 -5.77
N GLN A 352 -2.07 -23.00 -4.79
CA GLN A 352 -1.02 -22.60 -3.85
C GLN A 352 0.26 -22.22 -4.58
N PHE A 353 0.18 -21.23 -5.48
CA PHE A 353 1.39 -20.56 -5.98
C PHE A 353 1.59 -19.23 -5.27
N ALA A 354 2.86 -18.97 -4.93
CA ALA A 354 3.39 -17.68 -4.56
C ALA A 354 2.84 -16.57 -5.47
N ALA A 355 2.20 -15.56 -4.88
CA ALA A 355 1.59 -14.47 -5.64
C ALA A 355 1.92 -13.10 -5.04
N MET A 356 2.06 -12.12 -5.92
CA MET A 356 1.95 -10.72 -5.55
C MET A 356 0.64 -10.19 -6.11
N TYR A 357 0.04 -9.26 -5.40
CA TYR A 357 -1.19 -8.59 -5.78
C TYR A 357 -0.93 -7.08 -5.78
N LYS A 358 -1.54 -6.37 -6.72
CA LYS A 358 -1.52 -4.91 -6.75
C LYS A 358 -2.94 -4.37 -6.80
N MET A 359 -3.22 -3.36 -5.99
CA MET A 359 -4.42 -2.56 -6.07
C MET A 359 -4.03 -1.10 -6.30
N THR A 360 -4.77 -0.39 -7.14
CA THR A 360 -4.52 1.03 -7.43
C THR A 360 -5.79 1.84 -7.23
N PHE A 361 -5.69 2.87 -6.40
CA PHE A 361 -6.77 3.79 -6.10
C PHE A 361 -6.76 4.92 -7.11
N ARG A 362 -7.67 4.88 -8.07
CA ARG A 362 -7.87 6.00 -8.99
C ARG A 362 -8.64 7.09 -8.26
N GLU A 363 -8.04 8.26 -8.18
CA GLU A 363 -8.79 9.47 -7.86
C GLU A 363 -9.45 9.94 -9.15
N LEU A 364 -10.76 10.20 -9.10
CA LEU A 364 -11.43 11.03 -10.10
C LEU A 364 -10.95 12.46 -9.89
N GLY A 365 -9.75 12.76 -10.38
CA GLY A 365 -9.25 14.13 -10.42
C GLY A 365 -9.91 14.85 -11.60
N THR A 366 -10.75 15.84 -11.33
CA THR A 366 -10.91 16.93 -12.29
C THR A 366 -9.60 17.72 -12.22
N GLN A 367 -8.69 17.52 -13.18
CA GLN A 367 -7.66 18.54 -13.37
C GLN A 367 -8.41 19.81 -13.78
N GLU A 368 -8.57 20.77 -12.86
CA GLU A 368 -8.77 22.16 -13.24
C GLU A 368 -7.43 22.64 -13.83
N ILE A 369 -7.13 22.19 -15.04
CA ILE A 369 -6.34 23.01 -15.93
C ILE A 369 -7.19 24.26 -16.10
N LYS A 370 -6.66 25.45 -15.77
CA LYS A 370 -7.22 26.71 -16.24
C LYS A 370 -7.20 26.68 -17.78
N LEU A 371 -8.21 26.07 -18.35
CA LEU A 371 -8.53 26.16 -19.76
C LEU A 371 -9.08 27.58 -19.95
N ASN A 372 -8.45 28.36 -20.82
CA ASN A 372 -9.12 29.49 -21.47
C ASN A 372 -10.14 28.95 -22.50
N TRP A 373 -11.08 28.13 -21.99
CA TRP A 373 -12.20 27.60 -22.72
C TRP A 373 -13.33 28.62 -22.63
N GLY A 374 -13.65 29.24 -23.77
CA GLY A 374 -14.70 30.25 -23.86
C GLY A 374 -16.08 29.67 -24.21
N GLY A 375 -16.21 28.35 -24.33
CA GLY A 375 -17.46 27.66 -24.66
C GLY A 375 -17.75 27.52 -26.15
N ILE A 376 -18.88 26.86 -26.44
CA ILE A 376 -19.47 26.77 -27.79
C ILE A 376 -20.62 27.76 -27.90
N TYR A 377 -20.64 28.58 -28.95
CA TYR A 377 -21.62 29.65 -29.13
C TYR A 377 -22.06 29.80 -30.59
N PRO A 378 -23.26 30.35 -30.85
CA PRO A 378 -24.32 30.60 -29.87
C PRO A 378 -24.92 29.27 -29.37
N ASN A 379 -25.33 29.25 -28.10
CA ASN A 379 -26.04 28.13 -27.50
C ASN A 379 -27.21 28.69 -26.66
N PRO A 380 -28.47 28.57 -27.10
CA PRO A 380 -28.97 27.78 -28.24
C PRO A 380 -28.54 28.28 -29.64
N THR A 381 -28.53 27.40 -30.64
CA THR A 381 -28.17 27.69 -32.04
C THR A 381 -29.32 27.45 -33.03
N LYS A 382 -29.30 28.16 -34.17
CA LYS A 382 -30.14 27.87 -35.34
C LYS A 382 -29.49 26.92 -36.35
N GLY A 383 -28.26 26.49 -36.10
CA GLY A 383 -27.52 25.57 -36.98
C GLY A 383 -26.01 25.76 -36.90
N GLU A 384 -25.51 27.00 -36.90
CA GLU A 384 -24.07 27.26 -36.84
C GLU A 384 -23.56 27.36 -35.40
N LEU A 385 -22.43 26.71 -35.12
CA LEU A 385 -21.73 26.75 -33.85
C LEU A 385 -20.26 27.15 -34.07
N TYR A 386 -19.73 27.88 -33.11
CA TYR A 386 -18.36 28.35 -33.06
C TYR A 386 -17.73 27.93 -31.72
N ILE A 387 -16.49 27.47 -31.77
CA ILE A 387 -15.72 26.98 -30.62
C ILE A 387 -14.78 28.10 -30.17
N LYS A 388 -15.01 28.67 -28.97
CA LYS A 388 -14.13 29.73 -28.43
C LYS A 388 -12.99 29.10 -27.62
N THR A 389 -11.79 29.12 -28.18
CA THR A 389 -10.59 28.58 -27.51
C THR A 389 -9.31 29.25 -28.03
N ASP A 390 -8.28 29.31 -27.20
CA ASP A 390 -6.90 29.63 -27.60
C ASP A 390 -6.08 28.38 -27.98
N LYS A 391 -6.63 27.18 -27.78
CA LYS A 391 -6.00 25.91 -28.13
C LYS A 391 -6.24 25.54 -29.59
N LYS A 392 -5.23 24.94 -30.21
CA LYS A 392 -5.37 24.32 -31.54
C LYS A 392 -6.36 23.14 -31.45
N ILE A 393 -7.46 23.21 -32.18
CA ILE A 393 -8.43 22.12 -32.30
C ILE A 393 -7.81 21.02 -33.18
N LYS A 394 -7.85 19.78 -32.72
CA LYS A 394 -7.46 18.59 -33.48
C LYS A 394 -8.67 18.03 -34.21
N SER A 395 -9.74 17.76 -33.46
CA SER A 395 -10.98 17.21 -34.00
C SER A 395 -12.19 17.61 -33.13
N SER A 396 -13.38 17.52 -33.71
CA SER A 396 -14.66 17.74 -33.04
C SER A 396 -15.66 16.68 -33.48
N THR A 397 -16.44 16.15 -32.54
CA THR A 397 -17.48 15.13 -32.77
C THR A 397 -18.79 15.62 -32.18
N VAL A 398 -19.87 15.58 -32.96
CA VAL A 398 -21.22 15.93 -32.51
C VAL A 398 -22.05 14.66 -32.38
N LEU A 399 -22.68 14.50 -31.22
CA LEU A 399 -23.56 13.39 -30.87
C LEU A 399 -25.01 13.86 -30.76
N ASP A 400 -25.96 13.08 -31.25
CA ASP A 400 -27.40 13.34 -31.02
C ASP A 400 -27.84 12.90 -29.60
N GLY A 401 -29.10 13.17 -29.25
CA GLY A 401 -29.69 12.81 -27.96
C GLY A 401 -29.75 11.31 -27.66
N SER A 402 -29.42 10.45 -28.62
CA SER A 402 -29.27 8.99 -28.44
C SER A 402 -27.81 8.53 -28.35
N GLY A 403 -26.85 9.46 -28.42
CA GLY A 403 -25.42 9.16 -28.40
C GLY A 403 -24.84 8.71 -29.74
N ARG A 404 -25.57 8.87 -30.85
CA ARG A 404 -25.04 8.56 -32.19
C ARG A 404 -24.24 9.74 -32.72
N ILE A 405 -23.10 9.46 -33.33
CA ILE A 405 -22.29 10.49 -33.99
C ILE A 405 -23.00 10.96 -35.25
N VAL A 406 -23.30 12.25 -35.32
CA VAL A 406 -23.97 12.89 -36.47
C VAL A 406 -23.06 13.79 -37.29
N LEU A 407 -21.94 14.25 -36.69
CA LEU A 407 -20.94 15.07 -37.38
C LEU A 407 -19.55 14.79 -36.80
N MET A 408 -18.54 14.74 -37.67
CA MET A 408 -17.12 14.81 -37.32
C MET A 408 -16.49 15.93 -38.13
N ALA A 409 -15.66 16.76 -37.50
CA ALA A 409 -14.93 17.84 -38.14
C ALA A 409 -13.48 17.85 -37.64
N ASP A 410 -12.52 17.93 -38.56
CA ASP A 410 -11.10 18.00 -38.22
C ASP A 410 -10.62 19.45 -38.27
N SER A 411 -9.88 19.86 -37.23
CA SER A 411 -9.19 21.16 -37.16
C SER A 411 -10.06 22.39 -37.48
N SER A 412 -11.36 22.34 -37.17
CA SER A 412 -12.32 23.43 -37.42
C SER A 412 -12.82 24.03 -36.11
N ASP A 413 -12.91 25.36 -36.06
CA ASP A 413 -13.57 26.12 -34.99
C ASP A 413 -15.05 26.38 -35.28
N LYS A 414 -15.54 26.02 -36.47
CA LYS A 414 -16.94 26.11 -36.88
C LYS A 414 -17.55 24.72 -37.12
N LEU A 415 -18.75 24.51 -36.60
CA LEU A 415 -19.56 23.32 -36.84
C LEU A 415 -20.93 23.72 -37.41
N ASP A 416 -21.37 23.04 -38.46
CA ASP A 416 -22.67 23.29 -39.10
C ASP A 416 -23.63 22.15 -38.80
N LEU A 417 -24.63 22.43 -37.98
CA LEU A 417 -25.71 21.53 -37.61
C LEU A 417 -27.01 21.86 -38.36
N SER A 418 -27.01 22.78 -39.33
CA SER A 418 -28.21 23.27 -40.02
C SER A 418 -29.08 22.16 -40.62
N SER A 419 -28.47 21.09 -41.10
CA SER A 419 -29.12 19.91 -41.69
C SER A 419 -29.75 18.93 -40.69
N PHE A 420 -29.42 19.01 -39.39
CA PHE A 420 -29.93 18.05 -38.39
C PHE A 420 -31.26 18.51 -37.75
N PRO A 421 -32.07 17.61 -37.17
CA PRO A 421 -33.30 17.99 -36.49
C PRO A 421 -33.09 18.95 -35.30
N LYS A 422 -34.12 19.69 -34.91
CA LYS A 422 -34.14 20.42 -33.63
C LYS A 422 -33.97 19.43 -32.47
N GLY A 423 -33.17 19.79 -31.48
CA GLY A 423 -32.88 18.87 -30.38
C GLY A 423 -31.63 19.19 -29.59
N VAL A 424 -31.30 18.29 -28.67
CA VAL A 424 -30.10 18.37 -27.83
C VAL A 424 -28.98 17.58 -28.49
N TYR A 425 -27.82 18.20 -28.55
CA TYR A 425 -26.58 17.62 -29.05
C TYR A 425 -25.48 17.72 -27.99
N VAL A 426 -24.50 16.82 -28.06
CA VAL A 426 -23.27 16.92 -27.28
C VAL A 426 -22.11 17.06 -28.25
N VAL A 427 -21.32 18.11 -28.09
CA VAL A 427 -20.13 18.35 -28.91
C VAL A 427 -18.90 18.02 -28.07
N ASN A 428 -18.11 17.06 -28.53
CA ASN A 428 -16.82 16.68 -27.96
C ASN A 428 -15.69 17.22 -28.82
N ILE A 429 -14.69 17.84 -28.21
CA ILE A 429 -13.57 18.49 -28.89
C ILE A 429 -12.28 17.91 -28.34
N GLU A 430 -11.38 17.50 -29.23
CA GLU A 430 -10.02 17.10 -28.90
C GLU A 430 -9.06 18.21 -29.33
N PHE A 431 -8.14 18.60 -28.46
CA PHE A 431 -7.14 19.62 -28.73
C PHE A 431 -5.79 18.98 -29.12
N GLY A 432 -4.94 19.76 -29.80
CA GLY A 432 -3.62 19.30 -30.26
C GLY A 432 -2.64 18.93 -29.15
N ASP A 433 -2.90 19.36 -27.91
CA ASP A 433 -2.11 19.02 -26.72
C ASP A 433 -2.59 17.72 -26.02
N GLY A 434 -3.60 17.03 -26.56
CA GLY A 434 -4.17 15.80 -26.02
C GLY A 434 -5.26 16.01 -24.96
N THR A 435 -5.60 17.26 -24.62
CA THR A 435 -6.75 17.56 -23.75
C THR A 435 -8.07 17.54 -24.54
N SER A 436 -9.20 17.42 -23.85
CA SER A 436 -10.53 17.44 -24.46
C SER A 436 -11.54 18.27 -23.68
N SER A 437 -12.59 18.73 -24.37
CA SER A 437 -13.74 19.45 -23.78
C SER A 437 -15.04 18.93 -24.37
N SER A 438 -16.11 18.97 -23.59
CA SER A 438 -17.44 18.53 -24.00
C SER A 438 -18.51 19.54 -23.56
N GLU A 439 -19.38 19.95 -24.47
CA GLU A 439 -20.46 20.88 -24.16
C GLU A 439 -21.80 20.41 -24.75
N LYS A 440 -22.88 20.58 -23.96
CA LYS A 440 -24.25 20.36 -24.41
C LYS A 440 -24.71 21.56 -25.22
N VAL A 441 -25.21 21.32 -26.42
CA VAL A 441 -25.74 22.35 -27.31
C VAL A 441 -27.22 22.08 -27.60
N ILE A 442 -28.02 23.15 -27.62
CA ILE A 442 -29.43 23.09 -27.99
C ILE A 442 -29.58 23.69 -29.39
N LYS A 443 -30.13 22.92 -30.34
CA LYS A 443 -30.52 23.41 -31.66
C LYS A 443 -32.03 23.68 -31.68
N GLU A 444 -32.40 24.93 -32.00
CA GLU A 444 -33.78 25.43 -32.06
C GLU A 444 -34.40 25.48 -33.44
#